data_AF-A0A2A4VE93-F1
#
_entry.id   AF-A0A2A4VE93-F1
#
_cell.length_a   1.000
_cell.length_b   1.000
_cell.length_c   1.000
_cell.angle_alpha   90.00
_cell.angle_beta   90.00
_cell.angle_gamma   90.00
#
_symmetry.space_group_name_H-M   'P 1'
#
loop_
_entity.id
_entity.type
_entity.pdbx_description
1 polymer ?
#
loop_
_entity_poly.entity_id
_entity_poly.type
_entity_poly.pdbx_seq_one_letter_code
_entity_poly.pdbx_strand_id
1 'polypeptide(L)'
;MFGIDPVTLSSLLILAGNVATCPAHAPTKINIIPRTEKVQYDYRQTLKEIQNYSTDTVDPYGFHGTTITQGFMKGTVQLEHSIKFSHYVDKKYGFVCLWYDEITVKLHIDPTIVIAKELYKDKCMREAILGHELKHVRVDREIVNKYAKSMGGKLVKALTSRGFSAGPMKIERAKEVSKKMQRVVAQILTLEDRKMSIDRQERQREVDTLEEYNSVDNKCPDFKKKKAKLYSDLLR
;
A
#
# COMPACT_ATOMS: atom_id res chain seq x y z
N MET A 1 10.31 -21.81 -84.90
CA MET A 1 10.22 -22.98 -84.00
C MET A 1 10.04 -22.45 -82.59
N PHE A 2 8.83 -22.58 -82.07
CA PHE A 2 8.47 -22.24 -80.70
C PHE A 2 8.75 -23.46 -79.82
N GLY A 3 9.48 -23.27 -78.72
CA GLY A 3 9.69 -24.29 -77.70
C GLY A 3 9.71 -23.61 -76.34
N ILE A 4 8.53 -23.46 -75.73
CA ILE A 4 8.40 -23.06 -74.34
C ILE A 4 8.24 -24.37 -73.57
N ASP A 5 9.25 -24.73 -72.79
CA ASP A 5 9.21 -25.86 -71.86
C ASP A 5 8.13 -25.58 -70.79
N PRO A 6 7.07 -26.40 -70.69
CA PRO A 6 6.28 -26.46 -69.47
C PRO A 6 7.01 -27.37 -68.48
N VAL A 7 6.66 -27.31 -67.21
CA VAL A 7 7.18 -28.19 -66.13
C VAL A 7 8.44 -27.67 -65.43
N THR A 8 8.24 -26.66 -64.56
CA THR A 8 8.60 -26.76 -63.12
C THR A 8 7.87 -25.66 -62.34
N LEU A 9 6.54 -25.69 -62.35
CA LEU A 9 5.72 -25.01 -61.34
C LEU A 9 5.61 -25.98 -60.15
N SER A 10 6.68 -26.06 -59.37
CA SER A 10 6.66 -26.74 -58.08
C SER A 10 5.75 -25.94 -57.14
N SER A 11 4.52 -26.43 -57.04
CA SER A 11 3.47 -25.95 -56.15
C SER A 11 3.99 -25.83 -54.71
N LEU A 12 4.31 -24.60 -54.30
CA LEU A 12 4.49 -24.27 -52.89
C LEU A 12 3.11 -24.28 -52.22
N LEU A 13 2.66 -25.47 -51.79
CA LEU A 13 1.50 -25.62 -50.92
C LEU A 13 1.87 -25.04 -49.54
N ILE A 14 1.61 -23.74 -49.35
CA ILE A 14 1.59 -23.15 -48.02
C ILE A 14 0.35 -23.72 -47.32
N LEU A 15 0.55 -24.76 -46.50
CA LEU A 15 -0.43 -25.20 -45.53
C LEU A 15 -0.63 -24.06 -44.54
N ALA A 16 -1.64 -23.21 -44.79
CA ALA A 16 -2.22 -22.33 -43.79
C ALA A 16 -2.91 -23.21 -42.74
N GLY A 17 -2.12 -23.86 -41.88
CA GLY A 17 -2.62 -24.53 -40.70
C GLY A 17 -3.34 -23.48 -39.86
N ASN A 18 -4.62 -23.72 -39.55
CA ASN A 18 -5.35 -22.95 -38.54
C ASN A 18 -4.63 -23.15 -37.20
N VAL A 19 -3.63 -22.32 -36.91
CA VAL A 19 -2.94 -22.30 -35.63
C VAL A 19 -3.99 -21.86 -34.61
N ALA A 20 -4.20 -22.68 -33.58
CA ALA A 20 -4.99 -22.28 -32.42
C ALA A 20 -4.44 -20.94 -31.93
N THR A 21 -5.28 -19.90 -31.86
CA THR A 21 -4.89 -18.56 -31.41
C THR A 21 -5.88 -18.09 -30.37
N CYS A 22 -5.39 -17.31 -29.41
CA CYS A 22 -6.28 -16.65 -28.47
C CYS A 22 -7.00 -15.49 -29.13
N PRO A 23 -8.33 -15.36 -28.93
CA PRO A 23 -9.04 -14.19 -29.43
C PRO A 23 -8.55 -12.93 -28.71
N ALA A 24 -8.68 -11.78 -29.38
CA ALA A 24 -8.50 -10.50 -28.74
C ALA A 24 -9.52 -10.35 -27.59
N HIS A 25 -9.10 -9.69 -26.50
CA HIS A 25 -9.93 -9.45 -25.33
C HIS A 25 -9.88 -7.97 -24.93
N ALA A 26 -10.85 -7.54 -24.12
CA ALA A 26 -10.84 -6.20 -23.56
C ALA A 26 -9.57 -5.96 -22.71
N PRO A 27 -9.07 -4.72 -22.64
CA PRO A 27 -7.95 -4.37 -21.76
C PRO A 27 -8.26 -4.69 -20.30
N THR A 28 -7.26 -5.19 -19.58
CA THR A 28 -7.35 -5.43 -18.13
C THR A 28 -7.59 -4.12 -17.38
N LYS A 29 -8.58 -4.13 -16.48
CA LYS A 29 -8.82 -3.00 -15.56
C LYS A 29 -7.92 -3.13 -14.35
N ILE A 30 -7.16 -2.09 -14.03
CA ILE A 30 -6.33 -2.04 -12.81
C ILE A 30 -6.82 -0.89 -11.94
N ASN A 31 -7.45 -1.23 -10.83
CA ASN A 31 -8.03 -0.28 -9.89
C ASN A 31 -7.15 -0.23 -8.63
N ILE A 32 -6.54 0.92 -8.36
CA ILE A 32 -5.83 1.16 -7.09
C ILE A 32 -6.63 2.17 -6.27
N ILE A 33 -7.12 1.74 -5.12
CA ILE A 33 -8.10 2.47 -4.32
C ILE A 33 -7.50 2.76 -2.94
N PRO A 34 -6.82 3.91 -2.76
CA PRO A 34 -6.45 4.39 -1.44
C PRO A 34 -7.68 4.94 -0.71
N ARG A 35 -7.87 4.54 0.55
CA ARG A 35 -8.94 5.03 1.43
C ARG A 35 -8.38 5.30 2.81
N THR A 36 -8.79 6.41 3.41
CA THR A 36 -8.50 6.75 4.80
C THR A 36 -9.81 6.96 5.53
N GLU A 37 -9.98 6.27 6.66
CA GLU A 37 -11.10 6.53 7.55
C GLU A 37 -10.97 7.91 8.20
N LYS A 38 -12.10 8.36 8.76
CA LYS A 38 -12.09 9.56 9.60
C LYS A 38 -11.22 9.31 10.82
N VAL A 39 -10.44 10.32 11.19
CA VAL A 39 -9.60 10.27 12.38
C VAL A 39 -10.49 10.08 13.60
N GLN A 40 -10.23 9.02 14.34
CA GLN A 40 -10.85 8.78 15.64
C GLN A 40 -10.01 9.45 16.73
N TYR A 41 -10.66 9.87 17.81
CA TYR A 41 -10.01 10.51 18.94
C TYR A 41 -10.33 9.76 20.23
N ASP A 42 -9.30 9.35 20.97
CA ASP A 42 -9.44 8.71 22.27
C ASP A 42 -8.83 9.58 23.37
N TYR A 43 -9.70 10.10 24.25
CA TYR A 43 -9.33 10.94 25.39
C TYR A 43 -9.49 10.23 26.74
N ARG A 44 -9.72 8.91 26.72
CA ARG A 44 -10.09 8.15 27.93
C ARG A 44 -8.87 7.62 28.69
N GLN A 45 -7.76 7.43 27.98
CA GLN A 45 -6.56 6.80 28.52
C GLN A 45 -5.75 7.78 29.37
N THR A 46 -5.14 7.29 30.43
CA THR A 46 -4.26 8.06 31.33
C THR A 46 -2.87 8.22 30.74
N LEU A 47 -2.14 9.25 31.18
CA LEU A 47 -0.71 9.38 30.87
C LEU A 47 0.07 8.11 31.19
N LYS A 48 -0.20 7.47 32.34
CA LYS A 48 0.46 6.22 32.75
C LYS A 48 0.16 5.06 31.81
N GLU A 49 -1.08 4.94 31.37
CA GLU A 49 -1.49 3.89 30.42
C GLU A 49 -0.80 4.08 29.06
N ILE A 50 -0.73 5.32 28.57
CA ILE A 50 -0.18 5.57 27.23
C ILE A 50 1.34 5.41 27.16
N GLN A 51 2.07 5.43 28.28
CA GLN A 51 3.51 5.13 28.28
C GLN A 51 3.83 3.66 27.95
N ASN A 52 2.86 2.75 28.07
CA ASN A 52 3.09 1.32 27.82
C ASN A 52 2.98 0.93 26.34
N TYR A 53 2.64 1.87 25.45
CA TYR A 53 2.57 1.60 24.02
C TYR A 53 3.97 1.66 23.41
N SER A 54 4.30 0.66 22.59
CA SER A 54 5.39 0.80 21.63
C SER A 54 4.93 1.75 20.54
N THR A 55 5.54 2.93 20.48
CA THR A 55 5.40 3.85 19.34
C THR A 55 6.47 3.52 18.30
N ASP A 56 6.17 3.73 17.01
CA ASP A 56 7.15 3.58 15.92
C ASP A 56 8.19 4.74 15.91
N THR A 57 8.21 5.53 16.98
CA THR A 57 8.93 6.78 17.13
C THR A 57 10.16 6.55 18.01
N VAL A 58 11.28 7.17 17.65
CA VAL A 58 12.51 7.12 18.47
C VAL A 58 12.43 8.25 19.48
N ASP A 59 12.75 7.99 20.75
CA ASP A 59 12.87 9.05 21.76
C ASP A 59 13.90 10.10 21.31
N PRO A 60 13.49 11.34 20.99
CA PRO A 60 14.39 12.36 20.46
C PRO A 60 15.30 12.97 21.53
N TYR A 61 15.08 12.66 22.82
CA TYR A 61 15.91 13.12 23.92
C TYR A 61 17.05 12.14 24.28
N GLY A 62 17.17 11.03 23.56
CA GLY A 62 18.33 10.12 23.60
C GLY A 62 18.45 9.28 24.89
N PHE A 63 19.61 8.63 25.07
CA PHE A 63 19.90 7.65 26.14
C PHE A 63 19.76 8.15 27.60
N HIS A 64 19.58 9.45 27.82
CA HIS A 64 19.57 10.07 29.15
C HIS A 64 18.28 10.85 29.48
N GLY A 65 17.35 10.98 28.53
CA GLY A 65 16.05 11.60 28.73
C GLY A 65 14.95 10.56 28.89
N THR A 66 14.00 10.79 29.78
CA THR A 66 12.74 10.02 29.80
C THR A 66 11.68 10.86 29.11
N THR A 67 11.35 10.57 27.86
CA THR A 67 10.28 11.29 27.16
C THR A 67 8.93 10.73 27.57
N ILE A 68 8.17 11.52 28.32
CA ILE A 68 6.79 11.19 28.66
C ILE A 68 5.88 11.58 27.49
N THR A 69 5.34 10.57 26.83
CA THR A 69 4.41 10.71 25.72
C THR A 69 3.09 11.29 26.23
N GLN A 70 2.64 12.39 25.63
CA GLN A 70 1.43 13.11 26.04
C GLN A 70 0.21 12.77 25.17
N GLY A 71 0.49 12.33 23.95
CA GLY A 71 -0.44 11.77 22.98
C GLY A 71 0.36 11.05 21.90
N PHE A 72 -0.33 10.26 21.08
CA PHE A 72 0.27 9.59 19.95
C PHE A 72 -0.80 9.24 18.91
N MET A 73 -0.39 9.15 17.65
CA MET A 73 -1.15 8.58 16.56
C MET A 73 -0.88 7.07 16.49
N LYS A 74 -1.95 6.27 16.42
CA LYS A 74 -1.89 4.86 16.04
C LYS A 74 -2.78 4.59 14.85
N GLY A 75 -2.38 3.67 13.99
CA GLY A 75 -3.13 3.27 12.81
C GLY A 75 -2.31 2.29 11.99
N THR A 76 -2.99 1.43 11.26
CA THR A 76 -2.37 0.46 10.36
C THR A 76 -2.64 0.86 8.91
N VAL A 77 -1.69 0.53 8.04
CA VAL A 77 -1.93 0.57 6.60
C VAL A 77 -2.16 -0.88 6.16
N GLN A 78 -3.38 -1.16 5.70
CA GLN A 78 -3.77 -2.49 5.26
C GLN A 78 -3.78 -2.54 3.73
N LEU A 79 -3.12 -3.56 3.17
CA LEU A 79 -3.09 -3.83 1.73
C LEU A 79 -3.89 -5.08 1.41
N GLU A 80 -4.97 -4.90 0.65
CA GLU A 80 -5.77 -5.99 0.13
C GLU A 80 -5.73 -5.98 -1.39
N HIS A 81 -5.81 -7.17 -2.01
CA HIS A 81 -5.97 -7.24 -3.46
C HIS A 81 -6.85 -8.41 -3.88
N SER A 82 -7.55 -8.23 -5.00
CA SER A 82 -8.33 -9.25 -5.67
C SER A 82 -8.04 -9.24 -7.16
N ILE A 83 -8.10 -10.43 -7.77
CA ILE A 83 -7.83 -10.61 -9.20
C ILE A 83 -8.98 -11.40 -9.78
N LYS A 84 -9.64 -10.82 -10.78
CA LYS A 84 -10.65 -11.46 -11.59
C LYS A 84 -10.03 -11.87 -12.92
N PHE A 85 -10.18 -13.13 -13.27
CA PHE A 85 -9.77 -13.66 -14.57
C PHE A 85 -10.98 -13.87 -15.47
N SER A 86 -10.77 -13.65 -16.75
CA SER A 86 -11.67 -14.07 -17.82
C SER A 86 -10.97 -15.07 -18.73
N HIS A 87 -11.75 -15.88 -19.44
CA HIS A 87 -11.19 -16.92 -20.28
C HIS A 87 -12.03 -17.18 -21.53
N TYR A 88 -11.40 -17.79 -22.53
CA TYR A 88 -12.04 -18.32 -23.72
C TYR A 88 -11.66 -19.80 -23.85
N VAL A 89 -12.64 -20.67 -24.03
CA VAL A 89 -12.42 -22.11 -24.24
C VAL A 89 -12.84 -22.46 -25.66
N ASP A 90 -11.89 -23.03 -26.40
CA ASP A 90 -12.16 -23.65 -27.69
C ASP A 90 -12.31 -25.17 -27.49
N LYS A 91 -13.54 -25.66 -27.60
CA LYS A 91 -13.84 -27.09 -27.46
C LYS A 91 -13.42 -27.91 -28.68
N LYS A 92 -13.31 -27.29 -29.85
CA LYS A 92 -12.94 -27.97 -31.11
C LYS A 92 -11.47 -28.38 -31.07
N TYR A 93 -10.62 -27.51 -30.53
CA TYR A 93 -9.18 -27.72 -30.44
C TYR A 93 -8.68 -28.05 -29.02
N GLY A 94 -9.57 -28.04 -28.02
CA GLY A 94 -9.26 -28.46 -26.64
C GLY A 94 -8.33 -27.50 -25.89
N PHE A 95 -8.39 -26.20 -26.19
CA PHE A 95 -7.54 -25.19 -25.55
C PHE A 95 -8.35 -24.13 -24.80
N VAL A 96 -7.64 -23.43 -23.90
CA VAL A 96 -8.14 -22.27 -23.17
C VAL A 96 -7.15 -21.12 -23.28
N CYS A 97 -7.69 -19.91 -23.31
CA CYS A 97 -6.99 -18.66 -23.18
C CYS A 97 -7.45 -17.99 -21.90
N LEU A 98 -6.52 -17.44 -21.12
CA LEU A 98 -6.77 -16.84 -19.82
C LEU A 98 -6.18 -15.44 -19.80
N TRP A 99 -6.88 -14.46 -19.26
CA TRP A 99 -6.37 -13.10 -19.10
C TRP A 99 -6.89 -12.45 -17.83
N TYR A 100 -6.19 -11.41 -17.38
CA TYR A 100 -6.69 -10.57 -16.30
C TYR A 100 -7.88 -9.74 -16.81
N ASP A 101 -9.06 -9.93 -16.20
CA ASP A 101 -10.21 -9.06 -16.43
C ASP A 101 -10.08 -7.79 -15.58
N GLU A 102 -9.82 -7.99 -14.29
CA GLU A 102 -9.71 -6.91 -13.32
C GLU A 102 -8.69 -7.26 -12.22
N ILE A 103 -7.88 -6.28 -11.84
CA ILE A 103 -7.02 -6.31 -10.66
C ILE A 103 -7.43 -5.14 -9.79
N THR A 104 -7.91 -5.42 -8.59
CA THR A 104 -8.30 -4.40 -7.62
C THR A 104 -7.38 -4.47 -6.42
N VAL A 105 -6.76 -3.34 -6.08
CA VAL A 105 -5.86 -3.18 -4.95
C VAL A 105 -6.44 -2.09 -4.05
N LYS A 106 -6.63 -2.40 -2.78
CA LYS A 106 -7.17 -1.48 -1.78
C LYS A 106 -6.09 -1.22 -0.73
N LEU A 107 -5.86 0.05 -0.46
CA LEU A 107 -5.00 0.52 0.62
C LEU A 107 -5.89 1.23 1.63
N HIS A 108 -5.90 0.76 2.87
CA HIS A 108 -6.79 1.27 3.91
C HIS A 108 -5.99 1.81 5.11
N ILE A 109 -6.37 2.99 5.60
CA ILE A 109 -5.78 3.62 6.79
C ILE A 109 -6.87 3.90 7.83
N ASP A 110 -6.64 3.50 9.07
CA ASP A 110 -7.56 3.64 10.21
C ASP A 110 -6.96 4.47 11.37
N PRO A 111 -6.71 5.79 11.18
CA PRO A 111 -5.98 6.58 12.15
C PRO A 111 -6.81 6.87 13.41
N THR A 112 -6.22 6.61 14.57
CA THR A 112 -6.71 6.98 15.90
C THR A 112 -5.67 7.82 16.62
N ILE A 113 -6.06 9.01 17.05
CA ILE A 113 -5.22 9.88 17.88
C ILE A 113 -5.62 9.67 19.34
N VAL A 114 -4.66 9.28 20.16
CA VAL A 114 -4.83 9.15 21.60
C VAL A 114 -4.21 10.37 22.27
N ILE A 115 -4.95 11.04 23.14
CA ILE A 115 -4.43 12.13 23.98
C ILE A 115 -4.79 11.81 25.43
N ALA A 116 -3.81 11.90 26.32
CA ALA A 116 -4.03 11.54 27.72
C ALA A 116 -5.13 12.39 28.38
N LYS A 117 -5.95 11.75 29.21
CA LYS A 117 -7.10 12.37 29.87
C LYS A 117 -6.70 13.56 30.75
N GLU A 118 -5.50 13.52 31.34
CA GLU A 118 -4.95 14.58 32.18
C GLU A 118 -4.79 15.91 31.43
N LEU A 119 -4.63 15.84 30.12
CA LEU A 119 -4.47 17.00 29.24
C LEU A 119 -5.81 17.51 28.70
N TYR A 120 -6.91 16.79 28.93
CA TYR A 120 -8.21 17.14 28.36
C TYR A 120 -8.70 18.54 28.80
N LYS A 121 -8.39 18.93 30.03
CA LYS A 121 -8.75 20.25 30.60
C LYS A 121 -7.80 21.37 30.18
N ASP A 122 -6.61 21.04 29.66
CA ASP A 122 -5.65 22.03 29.19
C ASP A 122 -5.81 22.24 27.68
N LYS A 123 -6.64 23.23 27.32
CA LYS A 123 -7.00 23.48 25.92
C LYS A 123 -5.78 23.76 25.04
N CYS A 124 -4.82 24.56 25.54
CA CYS A 124 -3.62 24.90 24.78
C CYS A 124 -2.80 23.64 24.47
N MET A 125 -2.44 22.88 25.51
CA MET A 125 -1.56 21.73 25.31
C MET A 125 -2.25 20.65 24.48
N ARG A 126 -3.55 20.42 24.69
CA ARG A 126 -4.35 19.50 23.87
C ARG A 126 -4.36 19.88 22.39
N GLU A 127 -4.53 21.16 22.06
CA GLU A 127 -4.50 21.63 20.67
C GLU A 127 -3.10 21.52 20.06
N ALA A 128 -2.05 21.80 20.83
CA ALA A 128 -0.67 21.67 20.39
C ALA A 128 -0.30 20.21 20.04
N ILE A 129 -0.65 19.27 20.93
CA ILE A 129 -0.45 17.82 20.71
C ILE A 129 -1.28 17.35 19.52
N LEU A 130 -2.57 17.69 19.49
CA LEU A 130 -3.43 17.31 18.37
C LEU A 130 -2.87 17.80 17.02
N GLY A 131 -2.35 19.03 16.98
CA GLY A 131 -1.70 19.57 15.79
C GLY A 131 -0.46 18.78 15.37
N HIS A 132 0.32 18.28 16.32
CA HIS A 132 1.45 17.39 16.08
C HIS A 132 0.99 16.01 15.55
N GLU A 133 0.05 15.35 16.23
CA GLU A 133 -0.45 14.03 15.82
C GLU A 133 -1.14 14.05 14.44
N LEU A 134 -1.77 15.17 14.07
CA LEU A 134 -2.33 15.34 12.73
C LEU A 134 -1.25 15.42 11.63
N LYS A 135 -0.01 15.78 11.96
CA LYS A 135 1.12 15.70 11.01
C LYS A 135 1.42 14.24 10.66
N HIS A 136 1.44 13.36 11.65
CA HIS A 136 1.60 11.91 11.46
C HIS A 136 0.51 11.31 10.56
N VAL A 137 -0.76 11.70 10.79
CA VAL A 137 -1.89 11.31 9.91
C VAL A 137 -1.69 11.79 8.48
N ARG A 138 -1.22 13.03 8.30
CA ARG A 138 -0.95 13.59 6.96
C ARG A 138 0.16 12.83 6.25
N VAL A 139 1.24 12.49 6.96
CA VAL A 139 2.35 11.68 6.41
C VAL A 139 1.83 10.33 5.89
N ASP A 140 1.01 9.62 6.69
CA ASP A 140 0.43 8.34 6.26
C ASP A 140 -0.42 8.48 4.98
N ARG A 141 -1.24 9.52 4.89
CA ARG A 141 -2.06 9.80 3.68
C ARG A 141 -1.19 10.09 2.46
N GLU A 142 -0.14 10.88 2.61
CA GLU A 142 0.79 11.21 1.52
C GLU A 142 1.52 9.97 1.01
N ILE A 143 1.99 9.11 1.94
CA ILE A 143 2.71 7.88 1.61
C ILE A 143 1.79 6.89 0.91
N VAL A 144 0.59 6.65 1.43
CA VAL A 144 -0.36 5.74 0.79
C VAL A 144 -0.73 6.22 -0.62
N ASN A 145 -0.91 7.52 -0.83
CA ASN A 145 -1.16 8.06 -2.17
C ASN A 145 0.03 7.88 -3.11
N LYS A 146 1.27 8.11 -2.62
CA LYS A 146 2.51 7.88 -3.37
C LYS A 146 2.62 6.42 -3.83
N TYR A 147 2.43 5.48 -2.91
CA TYR A 147 2.57 4.05 -3.21
C TYR A 147 1.39 3.47 -3.97
N ALA A 148 0.17 4.01 -3.81
CA ALA A 148 -0.95 3.68 -4.69
C ALA A 148 -0.59 3.93 -6.17
N LYS A 149 -0.03 5.11 -6.46
CA LYS A 149 0.43 5.45 -7.81
C LYS A 149 1.58 4.54 -8.27
N SER A 150 2.55 4.27 -7.39
CA SER A 150 3.68 3.39 -7.70
C SER A 150 3.21 1.97 -8.05
N MET A 151 2.36 1.36 -7.21
CA MET A 151 1.83 0.02 -7.41
C MET A 151 1.10 -0.11 -8.76
N GLY A 152 0.24 0.86 -9.09
CA GLY A 152 -0.43 0.88 -10.40
C GLY A 152 0.55 0.89 -11.56
N GLY A 153 1.54 1.78 -11.53
CA GLY A 153 2.58 1.86 -12.57
C GLY A 153 3.44 0.58 -12.67
N LYS A 154 3.81 -0.03 -11.53
CA LYS A 154 4.59 -1.28 -11.50
C LYS A 154 3.80 -2.46 -12.05
N LEU A 155 2.51 -2.57 -11.71
CA LEU A 155 1.64 -3.60 -12.26
C LEU A 155 1.52 -3.47 -13.79
N VAL A 156 1.20 -2.28 -14.30
CA VAL A 156 1.10 -2.04 -15.75
C VAL A 156 2.42 -2.40 -16.45
N LYS A 157 3.55 -1.90 -15.95
CA LYS A 157 4.86 -2.17 -16.55
C LYS A 157 5.19 -3.67 -16.56
N ALA A 158 4.96 -4.36 -15.45
CA ALA A 158 5.26 -5.79 -15.34
C ALA A 158 4.37 -6.63 -16.25
N LEU A 159 3.06 -6.33 -16.31
CA LEU A 159 2.12 -7.07 -17.14
C LEU A 159 2.29 -6.78 -18.63
N THR A 160 2.72 -5.57 -18.99
CA THR A 160 3.11 -5.24 -20.38
C THR A 160 4.31 -6.09 -20.82
N SER A 161 5.30 -6.30 -19.96
CA SER A 161 6.49 -7.09 -20.30
C SER A 161 6.24 -8.62 -20.32
N ARG A 162 5.30 -9.12 -19.53
CA ARG A 162 5.05 -10.57 -19.34
C ARG A 162 3.81 -11.06 -20.09
N GLY A 163 2.96 -10.16 -20.57
CA GLY A 163 1.66 -10.45 -21.15
C GLY A 163 0.52 -10.30 -20.12
N PHE A 164 -0.56 -9.66 -20.55
CA PHE A 164 -1.83 -9.60 -19.82
C PHE A 164 -2.66 -10.88 -19.97
N SER A 165 -2.24 -11.77 -20.87
CA SER A 165 -2.91 -13.01 -21.19
C SER A 165 -1.91 -14.16 -21.31
N ALA A 166 -2.44 -15.37 -21.19
CA ALA A 166 -1.73 -16.61 -21.37
C ALA A 166 -2.59 -17.57 -22.20
N GLY A 167 -1.95 -18.28 -23.12
CA GLY A 167 -2.58 -19.27 -23.98
C GLY A 167 -2.20 -19.07 -25.45
N PRO A 168 -2.71 -19.93 -26.34
CA PRO A 168 -3.58 -21.07 -26.06
C PRO A 168 -2.85 -22.15 -25.24
N MET A 169 -3.55 -22.74 -24.27
CA MET A 169 -3.00 -23.81 -23.41
C MET A 169 -4.04 -24.92 -23.23
N LYS A 170 -3.60 -26.13 -22.84
CA LYS A 170 -4.56 -27.20 -22.48
C LYS A 170 -5.38 -26.80 -21.25
N ILE A 171 -6.66 -27.18 -21.23
CA ILE A 171 -7.62 -26.77 -20.18
C ILE A 171 -7.14 -27.14 -18.78
N GLU A 172 -6.47 -28.28 -18.62
CA GLU A 172 -5.99 -28.78 -17.33
C GLU A 172 -4.93 -27.85 -16.71
N ARG A 173 -4.23 -27.07 -17.54
CA ARG A 173 -3.19 -26.12 -17.10
C ARG A 173 -3.75 -24.79 -16.63
N ALA A 174 -5.03 -24.48 -16.89
CA ALA A 174 -5.62 -23.18 -16.59
C ALA A 174 -5.46 -22.77 -15.12
N LYS A 175 -5.70 -23.72 -14.20
CA LYS A 175 -5.59 -23.51 -12.75
C LYS A 175 -4.15 -23.28 -12.29
N GLU A 176 -3.19 -23.96 -12.90
CA GLU A 176 -1.77 -23.78 -12.59
C GLU A 176 -1.29 -22.40 -13.06
N VAL A 177 -1.66 -22.03 -14.29
CA VAL A 177 -1.29 -20.77 -14.93
C VAL A 177 -1.94 -19.58 -14.22
N SER A 178 -3.22 -19.66 -13.85
CA SER A 178 -3.88 -18.59 -13.08
C SER A 178 -3.19 -18.36 -11.74
N LYS A 179 -2.78 -19.42 -11.03
CA LYS A 179 -1.98 -19.30 -9.79
C LYS A 179 -0.61 -18.65 -10.03
N LYS A 180 0.04 -18.88 -11.17
CA LYS A 180 1.30 -18.20 -11.52
C LYS A 180 1.05 -16.71 -11.78
N MET A 181 0.00 -16.39 -12.54
CA MET A 181 -0.44 -15.03 -12.80
C MET A 181 -0.79 -14.27 -11.51
N GLN A 182 -1.48 -14.91 -10.55
CA GLN A 182 -1.76 -14.33 -9.23
C GLN A 182 -0.46 -14.05 -8.46
N ARG A 183 0.47 -15.01 -8.44
CA ARG A 183 1.76 -14.85 -7.75
C ARG A 183 2.57 -13.67 -8.28
N VAL A 184 2.55 -13.41 -9.58
CA VAL A 184 3.23 -12.25 -10.16
C VAL A 184 2.68 -10.94 -9.58
N VAL A 185 1.37 -10.78 -9.53
CA VAL A 185 0.72 -9.59 -8.95
C VAL A 185 1.05 -9.48 -7.46
N ALA A 186 0.90 -10.57 -6.70
CA ALA A 186 1.18 -10.58 -5.27
C ALA A 186 2.64 -10.18 -4.97
N GLN A 187 3.63 -10.71 -5.70
CA GLN A 187 5.03 -10.38 -5.51
C GLN A 187 5.34 -8.89 -5.75
N ILE A 188 4.71 -8.29 -6.76
CA ILE A 188 4.87 -6.85 -7.05
C ILE A 188 4.30 -6.03 -5.89
N LEU A 189 3.09 -6.38 -5.45
CA LEU A 189 2.42 -5.68 -4.37
C LEU A 189 3.18 -5.81 -3.04
N THR A 190 3.63 -7.01 -2.67
CA THR A 190 4.44 -7.24 -1.46
C THR A 190 5.74 -6.45 -1.48
N LEU A 191 6.40 -6.31 -2.63
CA LEU A 191 7.63 -5.53 -2.73
C LEU A 191 7.37 -4.04 -2.52
N GLU A 192 6.31 -3.50 -3.12
CA GLU A 192 5.94 -2.09 -2.97
C GLU A 192 5.41 -1.79 -1.55
N ASP A 193 4.70 -2.72 -0.93
CA ASP A 193 4.23 -2.63 0.46
C ASP A 193 5.38 -2.55 1.47
N ARG A 194 6.43 -3.36 1.27
CA ARG A 194 7.64 -3.29 2.11
C ARG A 194 8.35 -1.96 2.00
N LYS A 195 8.47 -1.42 0.77
CA LYS A 195 9.05 -0.08 0.56
C LYS A 195 8.20 1.00 1.21
N MET A 196 6.88 0.90 1.08
CA MET A 196 5.93 1.80 1.72
C MET A 196 6.10 1.79 3.24
N SER A 197 6.21 0.62 3.85
CA SER A 197 6.41 0.48 5.29
C SER A 197 7.72 1.12 5.78
N ILE A 198 8.81 0.97 5.03
CA ILE A 198 10.11 1.58 5.35
C ILE A 198 10.04 3.11 5.24
N ASP A 199 9.52 3.62 4.12
CA ASP A 199 9.36 5.07 3.87
C ASP A 199 8.41 5.69 4.91
N ARG A 200 7.36 4.97 5.30
CA ARG A 200 6.48 5.34 6.42
C ARG A 200 7.27 5.51 7.70
N GLN A 201 8.05 4.50 8.11
CA GLN A 201 8.82 4.58 9.33
C GLN A 201 9.85 5.73 9.31
N GLU A 202 10.48 5.98 8.17
CA GLU A 202 11.40 7.11 7.99
C GLU A 202 10.69 8.45 8.15
N ARG A 203 9.61 8.68 7.41
CA ARG A 203 8.88 9.97 7.44
C ARG A 203 8.11 10.23 8.72
N GLN A 204 7.65 9.19 9.43
CA GLN A 204 7.05 9.34 10.75
C GLN A 204 8.13 9.84 11.75
N ARG A 205 9.34 9.26 11.71
CA ARG A 205 10.47 9.73 12.53
C ARG A 205 10.90 11.16 12.21
N GLU A 206 10.79 11.61 10.96
CA GLU A 206 11.09 13.00 10.58
C GLU A 206 10.13 14.03 11.19
N VAL A 207 8.93 13.61 11.63
CA VAL A 207 8.01 14.48 12.36
C VAL A 207 8.42 14.60 13.83
N ASP A 208 8.93 13.53 14.43
CA ASP A 208 9.32 13.45 15.85
C ASP A 208 10.73 13.98 16.12
N THR A 209 11.01 15.20 15.68
CA THR A 209 12.30 15.88 15.92
C THR A 209 12.31 16.61 17.26
N LEU A 210 13.48 16.75 17.88
CA LEU A 210 13.65 17.50 19.13
C LEU A 210 13.12 18.95 18.98
N GLU A 211 13.36 19.56 17.82
CA GLU A 211 12.87 20.89 17.46
C GLU A 211 11.35 20.95 17.46
N GLU A 212 10.68 19.93 16.92
CA GLU A 212 9.23 19.83 16.92
C GLU A 212 8.68 19.69 18.36
N TYR A 213 9.25 18.82 19.19
CA TYR A 213 8.82 18.68 20.58
C TYR A 213 9.02 19.97 21.38
N ASN A 214 10.17 20.63 21.21
CA ASN A 214 10.43 21.94 21.82
C ASN A 214 9.44 22.99 21.32
N SER A 215 9.09 22.98 20.04
CA SER A 215 8.06 23.87 19.48
C SER A 215 6.68 23.62 20.12
N VAL A 216 6.27 22.36 20.24
CA VAL A 216 5.00 21.98 20.89
C VAL A 216 4.97 22.42 22.36
N ASP A 217 6.02 22.15 23.12
CA ASP A 217 6.13 22.56 24.53
C ASP A 217 6.14 24.09 24.70
N ASN A 218 6.77 24.82 23.78
CA ASN A 218 6.88 26.28 23.84
C ASN A 218 5.58 26.99 23.45
N LYS A 219 4.64 26.34 22.77
CA LYS A 219 3.32 26.91 22.46
C LYS A 219 2.48 27.18 23.72
N CYS A 220 2.73 26.45 24.81
CA CYS A 220 1.92 26.53 26.02
C CYS A 220 2.76 26.78 27.29
N PRO A 221 3.26 28.01 27.50
CA PRO A 221 4.12 28.34 28.64
C PRO A 221 3.51 28.03 30.01
N ASP A 222 2.22 28.26 30.18
CA ASP A 222 1.50 28.01 31.44
C ASP A 222 1.43 26.52 31.80
N PHE A 223 1.52 25.65 30.80
CA PHE A 223 1.52 24.21 31.01
C PHE A 223 2.84 23.71 31.61
N LYS A 224 3.98 24.41 31.41
CA LYS A 224 5.29 23.97 31.94
C LYS A 224 5.28 23.76 33.45
N LYS A 225 4.57 24.61 34.20
CA LYS A 225 4.43 24.47 35.67
C LYS A 225 3.59 23.25 36.07
N LYS A 226 2.54 22.94 35.29
CA LYS A 226 1.69 21.75 35.52
C LYS A 226 2.42 20.47 35.12
N LYS A 227 3.20 20.50 34.03
CA LYS A 227 3.98 19.39 33.49
C LYS A 227 4.91 18.78 34.55
N ALA A 228 5.67 19.61 35.26
CA ALA A 228 6.61 19.14 36.29
C ALA A 228 5.91 18.31 37.39
N LYS A 229 4.76 18.80 37.88
CA LYS A 229 3.94 18.09 38.88
C LYS A 229 3.36 16.79 38.33
N LEU A 230 2.81 16.85 37.13
CA LEU A 230 2.19 15.70 36.47
C LEU A 230 3.21 14.58 36.24
N TYR A 231 4.45 14.95 35.91
CA TYR A 231 5.53 14.01 35.60
C TYR A 231 6.12 13.40 36.88
N SER A 232 6.24 14.18 37.96
CA SER A 232 6.68 13.63 39.25
C SER A 232 5.73 12.59 39.81
N ASP A 233 4.42 12.73 39.56
CA ASP A 233 3.41 11.77 39.99
C ASP A 233 3.43 10.46 39.17
N LEU A 234 4.00 10.48 37.96
CA LEU A 234 4.17 9.32 37.10
C LEU A 234 5.41 8.49 37.42
N LEU A 235 6.47 9.15 37.92
CA LEU A 235 7.77 8.54 38.22
C LEU A 235 7.89 8.03 39.67
N ARG A 236 6.82 8.18 40.47
CA ARG A 236 6.68 7.59 41.81
C ARG A 236 5.93 6.26 41.74
#